data_AF-A0A1E7XIY4-F1
#
_entry.id   AF-A0A1E7XIY4-F1
#
_cell.length_a   1.000
_cell.length_b   1.000
_cell.length_c   1.000
_cell.angle_alpha   90.00
_cell.angle_beta   90.00
_cell.angle_gamma   90.00
#
_symmetry.space_group_name_H-M   'P 1'
#
loop_
_entity.id
_entity.type
_entity.pdbx_description
1 polymer ?
#
loop_
_entity_poly.entity_id
_entity_poly.type
_entity_poly.pdbx_seq_one_letter_code
_entity_poly.pdbx_strand_id
1 'polypeptide(L)'
;MEQKYSEVEAEKHFENNRLWFRRFQTTRSFRKLTKPERAAAGYITQAFVGLAYKYQLRSPRRYSAKSVRKVILELFPQKIAATNVFFTSVIPVMRRYFVFLGAQHKISNVDTLIRALDSLKIGTLLSSHRDISNWDAHKKLGMQVLMGYKLDVDPKKVTAYEEDYNMGVPLRFCFDFSVNRPPKNIILLTEKLRKRFENVMYEKNR
;
A
#
# COMPACT_ATOMS: atom_id res chain seq x y z
N MET A 1 -14.31 23.02 16.64
CA MET A 1 -14.55 22.75 15.21
C MET A 1 -14.14 21.32 14.91
N GLU A 2 -15.09 20.50 14.52
CA GLU A 2 -14.83 19.12 14.10
C GLU A 2 -14.13 19.17 12.73
N GLN A 3 -12.94 18.56 12.63
CA GLN A 3 -12.20 18.56 11.39
C GLN A 3 -12.99 17.72 10.37
N LYS A 4 -13.24 18.26 9.17
CA LYS A 4 -13.93 17.54 8.07
C LYS A 4 -12.94 17.20 6.97
N TYR A 5 -13.27 16.17 6.19
CA TYR A 5 -12.51 15.83 5.00
C TYR A 5 -12.54 16.98 3.98
N SER A 6 -11.41 17.20 3.30
CA SER A 6 -11.25 18.20 2.25
C SER A 6 -10.36 17.61 1.15
N GLU A 7 -10.86 17.63 -0.09
CA GLU A 7 -10.13 17.14 -1.27
C GLU A 7 -8.87 17.98 -1.53
N VAL A 8 -8.96 19.30 -1.38
CA VAL A 8 -7.84 20.23 -1.52
C VAL A 8 -6.71 19.87 -0.55
N GLU A 9 -7.05 19.55 0.71
CA GLU A 9 -6.05 19.13 1.70
C GLU A 9 -5.52 17.71 1.43
N ALA A 10 -6.36 16.81 0.91
CA ALA A 10 -5.92 15.48 0.47
C ALA A 10 -4.88 15.58 -0.65
N GLU A 11 -5.13 16.41 -1.67
CA GLU A 11 -4.22 16.65 -2.79
C GLU A 11 -2.88 17.23 -2.31
N LYS A 12 -2.93 18.21 -1.39
CA LYS A 12 -1.71 18.73 -0.74
C LYS A 12 -0.93 17.63 -0.04
N HIS A 13 -1.60 16.69 0.64
CA HIS A 13 -0.91 15.58 1.28
C HIS A 13 -0.27 14.62 0.28
N PHE A 14 -0.94 14.32 -0.84
CA PHE A 14 -0.39 13.50 -1.91
C PHE A 14 0.81 14.16 -2.60
N GLU A 15 0.73 15.45 -2.95
CA GLU A 15 1.83 16.15 -3.61
C GLU A 15 3.04 16.29 -2.69
N ASN A 16 2.82 16.62 -1.41
CA ASN A 16 3.90 16.63 -0.42
C ASN A 16 4.55 15.26 -0.30
N ASN A 17 3.76 14.18 -0.20
CA ASN A 17 4.28 12.82 -0.15
C ASN A 17 5.11 12.48 -1.39
N ARG A 18 4.64 12.85 -2.59
CA ARG A 18 5.36 12.65 -3.86
C ARG A 18 6.71 13.36 -3.85
N LEU A 19 6.76 14.63 -3.44
CA LEU A 19 8.02 15.39 -3.34
C LEU A 19 8.98 14.79 -2.31
N TRP A 20 8.47 14.39 -1.15
CA TRP A 20 9.28 13.77 -0.11
C TRP A 20 9.77 12.38 -0.52
N PHE A 21 8.94 11.61 -1.23
CA PHE A 21 9.31 10.29 -1.73
C PHE A 21 10.44 10.37 -2.77
N ARG A 22 10.39 11.34 -3.69
CA ARG A 22 11.51 11.58 -4.63
C ARG A 22 12.83 11.83 -3.91
N ARG A 23 12.80 12.59 -2.82
CA ARG A 23 13.98 12.80 -1.96
C ARG A 23 14.37 11.54 -1.19
N PHE A 24 13.39 10.77 -0.70
CA PHE A 24 13.65 9.50 -0.02
C PHE A 24 14.41 8.52 -0.92
N GLN A 25 14.08 8.44 -2.21
CA GLN A 25 14.72 7.56 -3.18
C GLN A 25 16.24 7.77 -3.31
N THR A 26 16.74 8.97 -3.04
CA THR A 26 18.18 9.27 -3.13
C THR A 26 18.96 8.84 -1.88
N THR A 27 18.27 8.51 -0.79
CA THR A 27 18.88 8.24 0.52
C THR A 27 19.47 6.84 0.64
N ARG A 28 20.46 6.69 1.54
CA ARG A 28 20.97 5.37 1.95
C ARG A 28 19.87 4.49 2.54
N SER A 29 18.90 5.08 3.25
CA SER A 29 17.75 4.36 3.81
C SER A 29 16.94 3.67 2.71
N PHE A 30 16.63 4.35 1.60
CA PHE A 30 15.94 3.72 0.48
C PHE A 30 16.78 2.63 -0.21
N ARG A 31 18.09 2.86 -0.38
CA ARG A 31 18.99 1.86 -1.00
C ARG A 31 19.05 0.54 -0.23
N LYS A 32 18.84 0.58 1.10
CA LYS A 32 18.78 -0.61 1.98
C LYS A 32 17.46 -1.38 1.90
N LEU A 33 16.46 -0.89 1.17
CA LEU A 33 15.27 -1.68 0.86
C LEU A 33 15.60 -2.75 -0.18
N THR A 34 14.97 -3.91 -0.05
CA THR A 34 15.05 -4.98 -1.04
C THR A 34 14.42 -4.56 -2.38
N LYS A 35 14.66 -5.30 -3.46
CA LYS A 35 14.03 -5.02 -4.77
C LYS A 35 12.48 -4.93 -4.68
N PRO A 36 11.76 -5.88 -4.05
CA PRO A 36 10.31 -5.75 -3.88
C PRO A 36 9.89 -4.54 -3.06
N GLU A 37 10.58 -4.28 -1.95
CA GLU A 37 10.29 -3.14 -1.10
C GLU A 37 10.47 -1.82 -1.85
N ARG A 38 11.55 -1.64 -2.61
CA ARG A 38 11.80 -0.42 -3.41
C ARG A 38 10.73 -0.21 -4.48
N ALA A 39 10.35 -1.27 -5.17
CA ALA A 39 9.30 -1.21 -6.18
C ALA A 39 7.94 -0.83 -5.56
N ALA A 40 7.65 -1.33 -4.36
CA ALA A 40 6.39 -1.07 -3.66
C ALA A 40 6.38 0.27 -2.92
N ALA A 41 7.56 0.85 -2.65
CA ALA A 41 7.72 1.89 -1.65
C ALA A 41 6.87 3.13 -1.92
N GLY A 42 6.79 3.59 -3.18
CA GLY A 42 6.01 4.77 -3.54
C GLY A 42 4.52 4.56 -3.33
N TYR A 43 4.03 3.38 -3.71
CA TYR A 43 2.63 2.98 -3.53
C TYR A 43 2.27 2.81 -2.05
N ILE A 44 3.15 2.20 -1.26
CA ILE A 44 2.94 2.02 0.18
C ILE A 44 2.87 3.36 0.91
N THR A 45 3.80 4.28 0.65
CA THR A 45 3.79 5.59 1.34
C THR A 45 2.59 6.43 0.92
N GLN A 46 2.23 6.40 -0.37
CA GLN A 46 1.03 7.06 -0.89
C GLN A 46 -0.25 6.49 -0.26
N ALA A 47 -0.40 5.17 -0.25
CA ALA A 47 -1.55 4.51 0.36
C ALA A 47 -1.66 4.81 1.86
N PHE A 48 -0.53 4.83 2.57
CA PHE A 48 -0.52 5.20 3.98
C PHE A 48 -1.03 6.63 4.20
N VAL A 49 -0.53 7.60 3.42
CA VAL A 49 -0.96 9.01 3.52
C VAL A 49 -2.43 9.16 3.19
N GLY A 50 -2.90 8.54 2.09
CA GLY A 50 -4.29 8.58 1.66
C GLY A 50 -5.23 7.97 2.70
N LEU A 51 -4.91 6.78 3.23
CA LEU A 51 -5.71 6.12 4.25
C LEU A 51 -5.71 6.87 5.59
N ALA A 52 -4.56 7.40 6.02
CA ALA A 52 -4.45 8.17 7.25
C ALA A 52 -5.31 9.45 7.20
N TYR A 53 -5.31 10.14 6.06
CA TYR A 53 -6.09 11.35 5.91
C TYR A 53 -7.58 11.05 5.69
N LYS A 54 -7.93 10.20 4.71
CA LYS A 54 -9.33 9.90 4.36
C LYS A 54 -10.14 9.35 5.54
N TYR A 55 -9.54 8.50 6.37
CA TYR A 55 -10.27 7.79 7.43
C TYR A 55 -9.96 8.26 8.85
N GLN A 56 -8.93 9.09 9.05
CA GLN A 56 -8.57 9.57 10.39
C GLN A 56 -8.30 11.07 10.45
N LEU A 57 -8.36 11.78 9.31
CA LEU A 57 -8.04 13.20 9.15
C LEU A 57 -6.67 13.56 9.74
N ARG A 58 -5.72 12.63 9.63
CA ARG A 58 -4.37 12.80 10.14
C ARG A 58 -3.42 13.19 9.03
N SER A 59 -2.80 14.36 9.20
CA SER A 59 -1.63 14.78 8.44
C SER A 59 -0.34 14.26 9.10
N PRO A 60 0.80 14.28 8.40
CA PRO A 60 2.08 13.75 8.90
C PRO A 60 2.48 14.22 10.30
N ARG A 61 2.32 15.52 10.59
CA ARG A 61 2.62 16.11 11.91
C ARG A 61 1.71 15.63 13.04
N ARG A 62 0.58 15.00 12.71
CA ARG A 62 -0.44 14.50 13.65
C ARG A 62 -0.47 12.98 13.71
N TYR A 63 0.47 12.28 13.06
CA TYR A 63 0.59 10.84 13.19
C TYR A 63 0.88 10.44 14.64
N SER A 64 0.32 9.32 15.06
CA SER A 64 0.43 8.75 16.39
C SER A 64 0.62 7.24 16.29
N ALA A 65 1.04 6.60 17.38
CA ALA A 65 1.11 5.14 17.42
C ALA A 65 -0.25 4.49 17.10
N LYS A 66 -1.34 5.04 17.63
CA LYS A 66 -2.71 4.57 17.36
C LYS A 66 -3.06 4.70 15.88
N SER A 67 -2.75 5.83 15.26
CA SER A 67 -3.07 6.03 13.84
C SER A 67 -2.26 5.08 12.94
N VAL A 68 -0.96 4.88 13.22
CA VAL A 68 -0.11 3.94 12.47
C VAL A 68 -0.66 2.51 12.57
N ARG A 69 -1.00 2.04 13.78
CA ARG A 69 -1.60 0.72 14.00
C ARG A 69 -2.90 0.56 13.20
N LYS A 70 -3.81 1.53 13.31
CA LYS A 70 -5.10 1.50 12.61
C LYS A 70 -4.92 1.50 11.10
N VAL A 71 -4.03 2.35 10.55
CA VAL A 71 -3.78 2.35 9.10
C VAL A 71 -3.25 0.98 8.66
N ILE A 72 -2.21 0.47 9.31
CA ILE A 72 -1.49 -0.72 8.82
C ILE A 72 -2.27 -2.01 9.09
N LEU A 73 -2.87 -2.19 10.26
CA LEU A 73 -3.52 -3.46 10.63
C LEU A 73 -5.01 -3.52 10.27
N GLU A 74 -5.69 -2.40 10.13
CA GLU A 74 -7.12 -2.37 9.80
C GLU A 74 -7.32 -1.88 8.36
N LEU A 75 -6.90 -0.65 8.06
CA LEU A 75 -7.26 0.00 6.79
C LEU A 75 -6.54 -0.61 5.58
N PHE A 76 -5.24 -0.91 5.66
CA PHE A 76 -4.51 -1.57 4.57
C PHE A 76 -5.17 -2.92 4.22
N PRO A 77 -5.36 -3.84 5.18
CA PRO A 77 -6.08 -5.09 4.95
C PRO A 77 -7.51 -4.92 4.46
N GLN A 78 -8.25 -3.92 4.92
CA GLN A 78 -9.64 -3.76 4.54
C GLN A 78 -9.81 -3.13 3.14
N LYS A 79 -8.92 -2.22 2.75
CA LYS A 79 -9.09 -1.28 1.63
C LYS A 79 -8.19 -1.57 0.43
N ILE A 80 -6.98 -2.08 0.65
CA ILE A 80 -5.99 -2.22 -0.42
C ILE A 80 -6.03 -3.63 -1.00
N ALA A 81 -6.39 -3.72 -2.27
CA ALA A 81 -6.24 -4.91 -3.09
C ALA A 81 -4.82 -4.96 -3.66
N ALA A 82 -4.02 -5.91 -3.18
CA ALA A 82 -2.65 -6.13 -3.61
C ALA A 82 -2.22 -7.55 -3.19
N THR A 83 -1.00 -7.94 -3.54
CA THR A 83 -0.46 -9.28 -3.23
C THR A 83 0.20 -9.34 -1.86
N ASN A 84 0.48 -10.56 -1.38
CA ASN A 84 1.20 -10.74 -0.12
C ASN A 84 2.61 -10.12 -0.15
N VAL A 85 3.27 -10.10 -1.31
CA VAL A 85 4.58 -9.42 -1.48
C VAL A 85 4.48 -7.92 -1.15
N PHE A 86 3.40 -7.27 -1.58
CA PHE A 86 3.13 -5.87 -1.22
C PHE A 86 2.96 -5.73 0.30
N PHE A 87 2.11 -6.56 0.92
CA PHE A 87 1.85 -6.51 2.36
C PHE A 87 3.08 -6.82 3.22
N THR A 88 3.94 -7.76 2.79
CA THR A 88 5.24 -8.01 3.45
C THR A 88 6.19 -6.81 3.37
N SER A 89 6.05 -5.97 2.35
CA SER A 89 6.87 -4.77 2.18
C SER A 89 6.39 -3.57 3.00
N VAL A 90 5.14 -3.56 3.49
CA VAL A 90 4.53 -2.39 4.17
C VAL A 90 5.34 -1.95 5.38
N ILE A 91 5.58 -2.84 6.34
CA ILE A 91 6.29 -2.52 7.58
C ILE A 91 7.74 -2.03 7.32
N PRO A 92 8.60 -2.77 6.57
CA PRO A 92 9.97 -2.33 6.34
C PRO A 92 10.06 -1.01 5.56
N VAL A 93 9.20 -0.80 4.56
CA VAL A 93 9.14 0.47 3.82
C VAL A 93 8.74 1.61 4.76
N MET A 94 7.63 1.46 5.49
CA MET A 94 7.13 2.52 6.37
C MET A 94 8.13 2.87 7.48
N ARG A 95 8.84 1.86 8.01
CA ARG A 95 9.91 2.07 8.99
C ARG A 95 10.99 3.00 8.44
N ARG A 96 11.53 2.68 7.25
CA ARG A 96 12.59 3.50 6.65
C ARG A 96 12.09 4.87 6.21
N TYR A 97 10.84 4.96 5.76
CA TYR A 97 10.23 6.22 5.36
C TYR A 97 10.01 7.16 6.54
N PHE A 98 9.53 6.66 7.69
CA PHE A 98 9.41 7.49 8.90
C PHE A 98 10.75 7.99 9.43
N VAL A 99 11.80 7.17 9.39
CA VAL A 99 13.17 7.63 9.71
C VAL A 99 13.56 8.78 8.79
N PHE A 100 13.32 8.65 7.49
CA PHE A 100 13.59 9.72 6.53
C PHE A 100 12.76 10.99 6.81
N LEU A 101 11.45 10.88 7.03
CA LEU A 101 10.59 12.02 7.35
C LEU A 101 11.02 12.73 8.63
N GLY A 102 11.49 11.97 9.61
CA GLY A 102 12.10 12.47 10.84
C GLY A 102 13.32 13.33 10.59
N ALA A 103 14.29 12.78 9.85
CA ALA A 103 15.52 13.47 9.47
C ALA A 103 15.27 14.72 8.60
N GLN A 104 14.09 14.83 7.98
CA GLN A 104 13.66 16.00 7.20
C GLN A 104 12.70 16.93 7.97
N HIS A 105 12.52 16.71 9.27
CA HIS A 105 11.63 17.46 10.16
C HIS A 105 10.17 17.53 9.66
N LYS A 106 9.70 16.51 8.94
CA LYS A 106 8.31 16.41 8.43
C LYS A 106 7.38 15.77 9.46
N ILE A 107 7.94 14.96 10.35
CA ILE A 107 7.29 14.42 11.55
C ILE A 107 8.19 14.66 12.75
N SER A 108 7.60 14.80 13.94
CA SER A 108 8.34 15.10 15.19
C SER A 108 8.49 13.92 16.13
N ASN A 109 7.67 12.87 15.99
CA ASN A 109 7.57 11.75 16.94
C ASN A 109 8.04 10.41 16.36
N VAL A 110 9.14 10.44 15.60
CA VAL A 110 9.69 9.30 14.85
C VAL A 110 9.79 8.05 15.71
N ASP A 111 10.44 8.13 16.87
CA ASP A 111 10.66 6.98 17.75
C ASP A 111 9.36 6.32 18.21
N THR A 112 8.31 7.12 18.42
CA THR A 112 6.99 6.62 18.77
C THR A 112 6.36 5.86 17.61
N LEU A 113 6.49 6.36 16.38
CA LEU A 113 5.95 5.69 15.19
C LEU A 113 6.74 4.42 14.85
N ILE A 114 8.06 4.44 15.01
CA ILE A 114 8.92 3.26 14.82
C ILE A 114 8.60 2.19 15.86
N ARG A 115 8.47 2.53 17.14
CA ARG A 115 8.02 1.58 18.17
C ARG A 115 6.64 1.00 17.87
N ALA A 116 5.72 1.81 17.34
CA ALA A 116 4.41 1.32 16.90
C ALA A 116 4.55 0.28 15.77
N LEU A 117 5.40 0.54 14.77
CA LEU A 117 5.69 -0.41 13.68
C LEU A 117 6.36 -1.69 14.18
N ASP A 118 7.34 -1.59 15.07
CA ASP A 118 8.14 -2.72 15.54
C ASP A 118 7.31 -3.70 16.38
N SER A 119 6.25 -3.21 17.00
CA SER A 119 5.30 -4.05 17.73
C SER A 119 4.23 -4.71 16.84
N LEU A 120 4.18 -4.40 15.53
CA LEU A 120 3.24 -5.03 14.61
C LEU A 120 3.78 -6.40 14.20
N LYS A 121 2.92 -7.42 14.26
CA LYS A 121 3.27 -8.74 13.76
C LYS A 121 2.89 -8.84 12.29
N ILE A 122 3.86 -9.14 11.43
CA ILE A 122 3.60 -9.32 9.99
C ILE A 122 2.57 -10.42 9.72
N GLY A 123 2.56 -11.48 10.54
CA GLY A 123 1.56 -12.55 10.46
C GLY A 123 0.13 -12.03 10.59
N THR A 124 -0.12 -11.08 11.51
CA THR A 124 -1.44 -10.46 11.70
C THR A 124 -1.84 -9.63 10.47
N LEU A 125 -0.92 -8.84 9.92
CA LEU A 125 -1.17 -8.06 8.71
C LEU A 125 -1.56 -8.98 7.54
N LEU A 126 -0.84 -10.08 7.36
CA LEU A 126 -1.11 -11.05 6.30
C LEU A 126 -2.41 -11.81 6.53
N SER A 127 -2.69 -12.29 7.74
CA SER A 127 -3.96 -12.99 8.03
C SER A 127 -5.15 -12.07 7.79
N SER A 128 -5.09 -10.82 8.26
CA SER A 128 -6.16 -9.84 8.07
C SER A 128 -6.32 -9.44 6.60
N HIS A 129 -5.24 -9.38 5.81
CA HIS A 129 -5.34 -9.12 4.37
C HIS A 129 -5.97 -10.29 3.62
N ARG A 130 -5.76 -11.54 4.05
CA ARG A 130 -6.29 -12.74 3.39
C ARG A 130 -7.74 -13.06 3.75
N ASP A 131 -8.22 -12.52 4.87
CA ASP A 131 -9.59 -12.72 5.34
C ASP A 131 -10.61 -11.91 4.54
N ILE A 132 -11.43 -12.60 3.75
CA ILE A 132 -12.46 -12.00 2.88
C ILE A 132 -13.52 -11.24 3.68
N SER A 133 -13.80 -11.66 4.92
CA SER A 133 -14.79 -11.00 5.77
C SER A 133 -14.33 -9.60 6.22
N ASN A 134 -13.01 -9.38 6.25
CA ASN A 134 -12.40 -8.09 6.56
C ASN A 134 -12.37 -7.13 5.36
N TRP A 135 -12.67 -7.58 4.14
CA TRP A 135 -12.57 -6.73 2.95
C TRP A 135 -13.82 -5.88 2.77
N ASP A 136 -13.62 -4.61 2.42
CA ASP A 136 -14.73 -3.78 1.96
C ASP A 136 -15.15 -4.14 0.52
N ALA A 137 -16.26 -3.53 0.07
CA ALA A 137 -16.81 -3.80 -1.26
C ALA A 137 -15.82 -3.51 -2.39
N HIS A 138 -15.02 -2.45 -2.25
CA HIS A 138 -14.05 -2.05 -3.27
C HIS A 138 -12.89 -3.04 -3.33
N LYS A 139 -12.28 -3.37 -2.19
CA LYS A 139 -11.21 -4.37 -2.12
C LYS A 139 -11.69 -5.71 -2.66
N LYS A 140 -12.91 -6.17 -2.36
CA LYS A 140 -13.47 -7.40 -2.95
C LYS A 140 -13.44 -7.36 -4.47
N LEU A 141 -13.90 -6.25 -5.07
CA LEU A 141 -13.82 -6.06 -6.52
C LEU A 141 -12.37 -6.07 -7.01
N GLY A 142 -11.47 -5.31 -6.37
CA GLY A 142 -10.06 -5.26 -6.76
C GLY A 142 -9.37 -6.63 -6.68
N MET A 143 -9.65 -7.42 -5.64
CA MET A 143 -9.12 -8.76 -5.48
C MET A 143 -9.70 -9.72 -6.53
N GLN A 144 -10.97 -9.62 -6.90
CA GLN A 144 -11.55 -10.41 -8.01
C GLN A 144 -10.87 -10.13 -9.35
N VAL A 145 -10.51 -8.87 -9.61
CA VAL A 145 -9.74 -8.49 -10.81
C VAL A 145 -8.32 -9.04 -10.72
N LEU A 146 -7.62 -8.83 -9.59
CA LEU A 146 -6.26 -9.32 -9.35
C LEU A 146 -6.15 -10.85 -9.47
N MET A 147 -7.15 -11.59 -9.00
CA MET A 147 -7.20 -13.07 -9.06
C MET A 147 -7.68 -13.61 -10.42
N GLY A 148 -8.10 -12.74 -11.35
CA GLY A 148 -8.57 -13.15 -12.67
C GLY A 148 -9.96 -13.78 -12.67
N TYR A 149 -10.77 -13.57 -11.61
CA TYR A 149 -12.17 -14.00 -11.56
C TYR A 149 -13.07 -13.12 -12.42
N LYS A 150 -12.69 -11.86 -12.65
CA LYS A 150 -13.38 -10.97 -13.57
C LYS A 150 -12.69 -11.03 -14.94
N LEU A 151 -13.33 -11.72 -15.87
CA LEU A 151 -12.91 -11.76 -17.27
C LEU A 151 -13.32 -10.43 -17.96
N ASP A 152 -12.52 -9.96 -18.91
CA ASP A 152 -12.81 -8.79 -19.75
C ASP A 152 -12.99 -7.44 -19.02
N VAL A 153 -12.09 -7.15 -18.08
CA VAL A 153 -12.09 -5.85 -17.38
C VAL A 153 -11.43 -4.78 -18.25
N ASP A 154 -12.20 -3.75 -18.63
CA ASP A 154 -11.69 -2.57 -19.33
C ASP A 154 -10.49 -1.94 -18.58
N PRO A 155 -9.30 -1.83 -19.22
CA PRO A 155 -8.12 -1.21 -18.61
C PRO A 155 -8.38 0.18 -18.04
N LYS A 156 -9.22 1.00 -18.69
CA LYS A 156 -9.53 2.36 -18.19
C LYS A 156 -10.27 2.32 -16.86
N LYS A 157 -11.19 1.35 -16.71
CA LYS A 157 -11.92 1.13 -15.46
C LYS A 157 -11.01 0.59 -14.35
N VAL A 158 -9.99 -0.20 -14.70
CA VAL A 158 -8.97 -0.64 -13.74
C VAL A 158 -8.15 0.54 -13.24
N THR A 159 -7.66 1.40 -14.14
CA THR A 159 -6.87 2.57 -13.76
C THR A 159 -7.66 3.54 -12.88
N ALA A 160 -8.89 3.87 -13.27
CA ALA A 160 -9.77 4.69 -12.43
C ALA A 160 -10.00 4.05 -11.05
N TYR A 161 -10.21 2.72 -11.00
CA TYR A 161 -10.34 2.02 -9.72
C TYR A 161 -9.08 2.11 -8.86
N GLU A 162 -7.91 1.92 -9.47
CA GLU A 162 -6.62 1.99 -8.79
C GLU A 162 -6.43 3.37 -8.15
N GLU A 163 -6.74 4.45 -8.87
CA GLU A 163 -6.65 5.83 -8.40
C GLU A 163 -7.67 6.15 -7.28
N ASP A 164 -8.95 5.90 -7.53
CA ASP A 164 -10.05 6.36 -6.67
C ASP A 164 -10.24 5.52 -5.40
N TYR A 165 -10.04 4.20 -5.52
CA TYR A 165 -10.40 3.23 -4.49
C TYR A 165 -9.21 2.47 -3.92
N ASN A 166 -8.18 2.20 -4.73
CA ASN A 166 -6.99 1.47 -4.29
C ASN A 166 -5.82 2.37 -3.89
N MET A 167 -6.06 3.68 -3.72
CA MET A 167 -5.06 4.68 -3.29
C MET A 167 -3.83 4.77 -4.21
N GLY A 168 -4.04 4.52 -5.51
CA GLY A 168 -3.02 4.46 -6.55
C GLY A 168 -2.14 3.21 -6.49
N VAL A 169 -2.47 2.21 -5.66
CA VAL A 169 -1.78 0.91 -5.67
C VAL A 169 -2.25 0.13 -6.91
N PRO A 170 -1.36 -0.29 -7.82
CA PRO A 170 -1.79 -1.02 -9.00
C PRO A 170 -2.20 -2.45 -8.64
N LEU A 171 -3.29 -2.93 -9.21
CA LEU A 171 -3.75 -4.32 -9.11
C LEU A 171 -2.82 -5.29 -9.84
N ARG A 172 -1.86 -4.80 -10.61
CA ARG A 172 -0.83 -5.62 -11.27
C ARG A 172 0.47 -5.68 -10.48
N PHE A 173 0.54 -4.96 -9.37
CA PHE A 173 1.75 -4.90 -8.56
C PHE A 173 1.98 -6.26 -7.90
N CYS A 174 3.03 -6.94 -8.38
CA CYS A 174 3.63 -8.22 -7.97
C CYS A 174 3.50 -9.42 -8.92
N PHE A 175 3.41 -9.20 -10.23
CA PHE A 175 3.77 -10.27 -11.19
C PHE A 175 5.07 -10.04 -11.93
N ASP A 176 5.69 -8.87 -11.79
CA ASP A 176 6.87 -8.58 -12.58
C ASP A 176 7.89 -7.70 -11.88
N PHE A 177 8.91 -8.32 -11.31
CA PHE A 177 10.15 -7.61 -10.97
C PHE A 177 10.97 -7.23 -12.22
N SER A 178 10.48 -7.53 -13.42
CA SER A 178 11.11 -7.25 -14.72
C SER A 178 10.46 -6.13 -15.51
N VAL A 179 9.22 -5.72 -15.20
CA VAL A 179 8.46 -4.90 -16.17
C VAL A 179 8.21 -3.50 -15.63
N ASN A 180 9.18 -2.62 -15.91
CA ASN A 180 9.03 -1.16 -15.92
C ASN A 180 8.11 -0.66 -17.06
N ARG A 181 7.12 -1.45 -17.50
CA ARG A 181 6.18 -1.10 -18.57
C ARG A 181 4.77 -1.63 -18.26
N PRO A 182 3.70 -0.83 -18.42
CA PRO A 182 2.36 -1.40 -18.40
C PRO A 182 2.24 -2.45 -19.53
N PRO A 183 1.78 -3.69 -19.27
CA PRO A 183 1.62 -4.67 -20.33
C PRO A 183 0.54 -4.19 -21.30
N LYS A 184 0.86 -4.25 -22.59
CA LYS A 184 0.02 -3.73 -23.67
C LYS A 184 -1.33 -4.44 -23.80
N ASN A 185 -1.47 -5.65 -23.25
CA ASN A 185 -2.72 -6.42 -23.28
C ASN A 185 -2.89 -7.18 -21.96
N ILE A 186 -4.13 -7.25 -21.47
CA ILE A 186 -4.53 -7.97 -20.26
C ILE A 186 -4.11 -9.43 -20.39
N ILE A 187 -3.31 -9.93 -19.45
CA ILE A 187 -2.97 -11.35 -19.38
C ILE A 187 -4.19 -12.08 -18.83
N LEU A 188 -4.90 -12.79 -19.70
CA LEU A 188 -5.92 -13.77 -19.33
C LEU A 188 -5.28 -14.89 -18.50
N LEU A 189 -5.52 -14.90 -17.19
CA LEU A 189 -5.12 -16.02 -16.34
C LEU A 189 -6.10 -17.17 -16.57
N THR A 190 -5.67 -18.16 -17.35
CA THR A 190 -6.37 -19.45 -17.48
C THR A 190 -6.49 -20.12 -16.10
N GLU A 191 -7.41 -21.06 -15.91
CA GLU A 191 -7.68 -21.69 -14.61
C GLU A 191 -6.44 -22.38 -14.00
N LYS A 192 -5.56 -22.94 -14.84
CA LYS A 192 -4.24 -23.48 -14.44
C LYS A 192 -3.28 -22.40 -13.95
N LEU A 193 -3.30 -21.22 -14.57
CA LEU A 193 -2.57 -20.04 -14.11
C LEU A 193 -3.18 -19.48 -12.82
N ARG A 194 -4.52 -19.43 -12.66
CA ARG A 194 -5.17 -19.01 -11.41
C ARG A 194 -4.76 -19.85 -10.21
N LYS A 195 -4.80 -21.19 -10.31
CA LYS A 195 -4.33 -22.08 -9.23
C LYS A 195 -2.85 -21.88 -8.89
N ARG A 196 -2.01 -21.66 -9.91
CA ARG A 196 -0.59 -21.34 -9.72
C ARG A 196 -0.41 -19.95 -9.07
N PHE A 197 -1.25 -18.98 -9.42
CA PHE A 197 -1.27 -17.63 -8.87
C PHE A 197 -1.75 -17.61 -7.43
N GLU A 198 -2.79 -18.38 -7.08
CA GLU A 198 -3.23 -18.61 -5.70
C GLU A 198 -2.08 -19.21 -4.88
N ASN A 199 -1.39 -20.24 -5.39
CA ASN A 199 -0.23 -20.79 -4.70
C ASN A 199 0.90 -19.77 -4.53
N VAL A 200 1.27 -19.00 -5.56
CA VAL A 200 2.31 -17.94 -5.45
C VAL A 200 1.89 -16.80 -4.51
N MET A 201 0.60 -16.46 -4.49
CA MET A 201 0.05 -15.49 -3.56
C MET A 201 0.17 -16.02 -2.13
N TYR A 202 -0.29 -17.25 -1.85
CA TYR A 202 -0.50 -17.75 -0.49
C TYR A 202 0.62 -18.60 0.10
N GLU A 203 1.57 -19.10 -0.70
CA GLU A 203 2.71 -19.89 -0.24
C GLU A 203 3.68 -19.06 0.60
N LYS A 204 4.20 -19.73 1.64
CA LYS A 204 5.15 -19.19 2.59
C LYS A 204 6.47 -18.94 1.87
N ASN A 205 6.99 -17.71 1.96
CA ASN A 205 8.43 -17.54 2.05
C ASN A 205 8.88 -18.38 3.27
N ARG A 206 9.39 -19.58 3.01
CA ARG A 206 10.29 -20.25 3.94
C ARG A 206 11.56 -19.42 4.08
#